data_AF-A0A194PJP8-F1
#
_entry.id   AF-A0A194PJP8-F1
#
_cell.length_a   1.000
_cell.length_b   1.000
_cell.length_c   1.000
_cell.angle_alpha   90.00
_cell.angle_beta   90.00
_cell.angle_gamma   90.00
#
_symmetry.space_group_name_H-M   'P 1'
#
loop_
_entity.id
_entity.type
_entity.pdbx_description
1 polymer ?
#
loop_
_entity_poly.entity_id
_entity_poly.type
_entity_poly.pdbx_seq_one_letter_code
_entity_poly.pdbx_strand_id
1 'polypeptide(L)'
;MEQAEGSDKNIPPKPLPDKTVPVPVVVPVVTRSPRLTIPSFTKTSPNELYRKLLPAVLFLLTFVTVMTVLLVYMDTVALGAQQFRLNMSRDYELAKIPQESPPLVAYVRQLHLAPRAAHVQPPNPEPTPRVKILDQIFGSEEQGTFVEFLPKGPRDNTTLFLEAVRGWDGVVVRAAARDYLALRGAARALHACLSPTNHPREVTYQESESSGSAFRSRVLCLPLYTVLLAAEAARAQLLLLAGEAALPALTHLPYHLPDLQLQVIEVFSTDASYRNKTSEFLATKNYTVAATFADSVMYSLSPPRH
;
A
#
# COMPACT_ATOMS: atom_id res chain seq x y z
N MET A 1 -18.41 19.99 44.87
CA MET A 1 -17.84 21.34 44.94
C MET A 1 -17.71 21.84 43.51
N GLU A 2 -18.36 22.89 43.05
CA GLU A 2 -19.26 23.84 43.69
C GLU A 2 -19.87 24.69 42.55
N GLN A 3 -21.19 24.90 42.61
CA GLN A 3 -22.02 26.06 42.25
C GLN A 3 -21.68 26.93 41.01
N ALA A 4 -22.62 27.15 40.08
CA ALA A 4 -23.83 28.02 40.18
C ALA A 4 -23.44 29.52 40.25
N GLU A 5 -24.18 30.53 39.85
CA GLU A 5 -25.53 30.77 39.32
C GLU A 5 -25.49 32.23 38.83
N GLY A 6 -26.45 32.67 38.02
CA GLY A 6 -26.52 34.07 37.59
C GLY A 6 -27.93 34.52 37.22
N SER A 7 -28.80 34.59 38.23
CA SER A 7 -30.05 35.40 38.28
C SER A 7 -29.66 36.82 38.76
N ASP A 8 -30.31 37.97 38.52
CA ASP A 8 -31.74 38.28 38.36
C ASP A 8 -31.94 39.73 37.80
N LYS A 9 -33.03 39.92 37.06
CA LYS A 9 -33.96 41.08 36.85
C LYS A 9 -33.58 42.57 37.15
N ASN A 10 -33.98 43.50 36.24
CA ASN A 10 -35.22 44.32 36.32
C ASN A 10 -35.27 45.59 35.38
N ILE A 11 -36.06 45.50 34.29
CA ILE A 11 -37.16 46.37 33.72
C ILE A 11 -37.02 47.93 33.46
N PRO A 12 -37.97 48.64 32.77
CA PRO A 12 -37.87 49.27 31.42
C PRO A 12 -38.15 50.81 31.41
N PRO A 13 -38.38 51.52 30.26
CA PRO A 13 -39.74 51.62 29.63
C PRO A 13 -39.85 51.95 28.10
N LYS A 14 -40.83 51.31 27.40
CA LYS A 14 -42.02 51.83 26.64
C LYS A 14 -41.91 52.93 25.50
N PRO A 15 -42.94 53.17 24.63
CA PRO A 15 -43.09 52.58 23.27
C PRO A 15 -43.54 53.52 22.09
N LEU A 16 -43.64 52.94 20.86
CA LEU A 16 -44.56 53.24 19.70
C LEU A 16 -44.38 54.56 18.89
N PRO A 17 -44.94 54.77 17.66
CA PRO A 17 -45.93 53.95 16.91
C PRO A 17 -45.70 53.74 15.39
N ASP A 18 -46.48 52.80 14.87
CA ASP A 18 -46.81 52.46 13.48
C ASP A 18 -47.84 53.45 12.88
N LYS A 19 -47.82 53.71 11.57
CA LYS A 19 -48.84 54.55 10.91
C LYS A 19 -49.09 54.16 9.45
N THR A 20 -50.16 53.39 9.29
CA THR A 20 -50.94 53.15 8.07
C THR A 20 -51.56 54.45 7.54
N VAL A 21 -51.70 54.58 6.21
CA VAL A 21 -52.46 55.66 5.56
C VAL A 21 -53.38 55.08 4.48
N PRO A 22 -54.62 55.61 4.30
CA PRO A 22 -55.70 54.99 3.54
C PRO A 22 -55.92 55.59 2.14
N VAL A 23 -56.77 54.92 1.36
CA VAL A 23 -57.32 55.33 0.06
C VAL A 23 -58.35 56.46 0.23
N PRO A 24 -58.49 57.37 -0.76
CA PRO A 24 -59.82 57.55 -1.35
C PRO A 24 -59.82 57.74 -2.89
N VAL A 25 -60.96 57.37 -3.48
CA VAL A 25 -61.35 57.46 -4.89
C VAL A 25 -62.10 58.77 -5.14
N VAL A 26 -61.80 59.53 -6.21
CA VAL A 26 -62.77 60.34 -7.00
C VAL A 26 -62.22 60.56 -8.44
N VAL A 27 -63.09 60.35 -9.45
CA VAL A 27 -62.98 60.61 -10.91
C VAL A 27 -63.94 61.80 -11.22
N PRO A 28 -63.93 62.59 -12.34
CA PRO A 28 -63.26 62.52 -13.66
C PRO A 28 -62.57 63.82 -14.14
N VAL A 29 -61.92 63.82 -15.32
CA VAL A 29 -62.17 64.73 -16.47
C VAL A 29 -61.06 64.63 -17.55
N VAL A 30 -61.52 64.19 -18.73
CA VAL A 30 -61.11 64.38 -20.13
C VAL A 30 -60.07 65.48 -20.45
N THR A 31 -58.96 65.20 -21.17
CA THR A 31 -58.71 65.40 -22.64
C THR A 31 -57.22 65.40 -23.03
N ARG A 32 -56.92 64.80 -24.21
CA ARG A 32 -55.79 65.00 -25.15
C ARG A 32 -54.36 64.50 -24.81
N SER A 33 -54.15 63.22 -25.14
CA SER A 33 -53.02 62.60 -25.88
C SER A 33 -51.67 63.32 -26.06
N PRO A 34 -50.56 62.59 -25.82
CA PRO A 34 -49.41 62.56 -26.71
C PRO A 34 -49.32 61.22 -27.45
N ARG A 35 -48.97 61.31 -28.73
CA ARG A 35 -48.70 60.20 -29.67
C ARG A 35 -47.85 59.10 -29.03
N LEU A 36 -48.37 57.86 -29.08
CA LEU A 36 -47.54 56.66 -29.03
C LEU A 36 -46.62 56.67 -30.26
N THR A 37 -45.35 56.97 -30.06
CA THR A 37 -44.31 56.65 -31.04
C THR A 37 -43.89 55.20 -30.80
N ILE A 38 -44.49 54.29 -31.56
CA ILE A 38 -43.97 52.93 -31.69
C ILE A 38 -42.58 53.07 -32.31
N PRO A 39 -41.49 52.57 -31.70
CA PRO A 39 -40.22 52.54 -32.39
C PRO A 39 -40.37 51.57 -33.56
N SER A 40 -40.40 52.14 -34.76
CA SER A 40 -40.24 51.41 -35.99
C SER A 40 -38.97 50.58 -35.87
N PHE A 41 -39.10 49.25 -35.94
CA PHE A 41 -37.97 48.36 -36.17
C PHE A 41 -37.41 48.68 -37.56
N THR A 42 -36.61 49.73 -37.61
CA THR A 42 -35.81 50.07 -38.79
C THR A 42 -34.84 48.92 -38.97
N LYS A 43 -35.05 48.24 -40.10
CA LYS A 43 -34.17 47.32 -40.80
C LYS A 43 -32.70 47.72 -40.59
N THR A 44 -32.07 47.22 -39.53
CA THR A 44 -30.62 47.35 -39.35
C THR A 44 -29.98 46.56 -40.48
N SER A 45 -29.01 47.16 -41.18
CA SER A 45 -28.25 46.43 -42.18
C SER A 45 -27.70 45.15 -41.52
N PRO A 46 -27.72 43.98 -42.20
CA PRO A 46 -27.30 42.71 -41.59
C PRO A 46 -25.97 42.84 -40.82
N ASN A 47 -25.05 43.63 -41.37
CA ASN A 47 -23.71 43.89 -40.82
C ASN A 47 -23.68 44.59 -39.46
N GLU A 48 -24.65 45.45 -39.11
CA GLU A 48 -24.69 46.10 -37.79
C GLU A 48 -25.21 45.17 -36.70
N LEU A 49 -26.17 44.30 -37.03
CA LEU A 49 -26.69 43.30 -36.11
C LEU A 49 -25.60 42.26 -35.80
N TYR A 50 -24.85 41.82 -36.82
CA TYR A 50 -23.69 40.97 -36.65
C TYR A 50 -22.61 41.64 -35.78
N ARG A 51 -22.28 42.92 -36.00
CA ARG A 51 -21.29 43.64 -35.16
C ARG A 51 -21.69 43.72 -33.68
N LYS A 52 -22.98 43.85 -33.38
CA LYS A 52 -23.48 43.95 -32.00
C LYS A 52 -23.63 42.58 -31.32
N LEU A 53 -24.00 41.54 -32.06
CA LEU A 53 -24.20 40.20 -31.52
C LEU A 53 -22.92 39.36 -31.48
N LEU A 54 -21.96 39.62 -32.36
CA LEU A 54 -20.73 38.82 -32.46
C LEU A 54 -19.91 38.79 -31.16
N PRO A 55 -19.71 39.89 -30.41
CA PRO A 55 -19.04 39.84 -29.10
C PRO A 55 -19.82 39.00 -28.07
N ALA A 56 -21.15 39.10 -28.06
CA ALA A 56 -22.00 38.34 -27.13
C ALA A 56 -22.01 36.84 -27.47
N VAL A 57 -22.04 36.49 -28.76
CA VAL A 57 -21.95 35.10 -29.23
C VAL A 57 -20.57 34.52 -28.95
N LEU A 58 -19.49 35.27 -29.20
CA LEU A 58 -18.14 34.84 -28.87
C LEU A 58 -17.98 34.62 -27.36
N PHE A 59 -18.52 35.51 -26.52
CA PHE A 59 -18.52 35.34 -25.08
C PHE A 59 -19.28 34.08 -24.63
N LEU A 60 -20.45 33.81 -25.21
CA LEU A 60 -21.20 32.60 -24.91
C LEU A 60 -20.45 31.34 -25.37
N LEU A 61 -19.83 31.36 -26.55
CA LEU A 61 -19.04 30.24 -27.05
C LEU A 61 -17.80 29.99 -26.17
N THR A 62 -17.08 31.02 -25.76
CA THR A 62 -15.93 30.87 -24.85
C THR A 62 -16.38 30.40 -23.47
N PHE A 63 -17.48 30.93 -22.94
CA PHE A 63 -18.04 30.49 -21.67
C PHE A 63 -18.46 29.01 -21.71
N VAL A 64 -19.21 28.61 -22.74
CA VAL A 64 -19.66 27.22 -22.91
C VAL A 64 -18.48 26.28 -23.10
N THR A 65 -17.48 26.65 -23.90
CA THR A 65 -16.28 25.81 -24.10
C THR A 65 -15.48 25.65 -22.80
N VAL A 66 -15.25 26.73 -22.05
CA VAL A 66 -14.54 26.68 -20.75
C VAL A 66 -15.34 25.84 -19.75
N MET A 67 -16.65 26.06 -19.62
CA MET A 67 -17.49 25.26 -18.72
C MET A 67 -17.48 23.78 -19.09
N THR A 68 -17.57 23.45 -20.38
CA THR A 68 -17.53 22.05 -20.86
C THR A 68 -16.19 21.39 -20.54
N VAL A 69 -15.07 22.09 -20.78
CA VAL A 69 -13.72 21.58 -20.45
C VAL A 69 -13.58 21.36 -18.95
N LEU A 70 -14.08 22.27 -18.10
CA LEU A 70 -14.03 22.12 -16.65
C LEU A 70 -14.88 20.94 -16.16
N LEU A 71 -16.06 20.73 -16.74
CA LEU A 71 -16.91 19.57 -16.41
C LEU A 71 -16.24 18.26 -16.81
N VAL A 72 -15.69 18.16 -18.02
CA VAL A 72 -14.93 16.98 -18.45
C VAL A 72 -13.71 16.74 -17.57
N TYR A 73 -12.99 17.80 -17.18
CA TYR A 73 -11.85 17.68 -16.28
C TYR A 73 -12.28 17.18 -14.88
N MET A 74 -13.34 17.73 -14.30
CA MET A 74 -13.86 17.28 -13.01
C MET A 74 -14.33 15.83 -13.05
N ASP A 75 -15.05 15.44 -14.11
CA ASP A 75 -15.52 14.06 -14.29
C ASP A 75 -14.35 13.09 -14.49
N THR A 76 -13.34 13.44 -15.28
CA THR A 76 -12.16 12.58 -15.48
C THR A 76 -11.34 12.42 -14.19
N VAL A 77 -11.20 13.49 -13.38
CA VAL A 77 -10.54 13.42 -12.06
C VAL A 77 -11.37 12.58 -11.08
N ALA A 78 -12.69 12.75 -11.05
CA ALA A 78 -13.58 12.00 -10.18
C ALA A 78 -13.62 10.51 -10.55
N LEU A 79 -13.72 10.18 -11.85
CA LEU A 79 -13.65 8.82 -12.37
C LEU A 79 -12.28 8.19 -12.10
N GLY A 80 -11.19 8.94 -12.27
CA GLY A 80 -9.84 8.47 -11.92
C GLY A 80 -9.71 8.13 -10.43
N ALA A 81 -10.26 8.97 -9.55
CA ALA A 81 -10.29 8.70 -8.12
C ALA A 81 -11.17 7.49 -7.75
N GLN A 82 -12.32 7.33 -8.40
CA GLN A 82 -13.19 6.16 -8.21
C GLN A 82 -12.53 4.88 -8.70
N GLN A 83 -11.90 4.90 -9.88
CA GLN A 83 -11.21 3.74 -10.45
C GLN A 83 -9.98 3.35 -9.62
N PHE A 84 -9.23 4.33 -9.10
CA PHE A 84 -8.17 4.09 -8.13
C PHE A 84 -8.71 3.42 -6.85
N ARG A 85 -9.83 3.92 -6.29
CA ARG A 85 -10.47 3.33 -5.11
C ARG A 85 -10.95 1.91 -5.37
N LEU A 86 -11.57 1.66 -6.53
CA LEU A 86 -12.03 0.33 -6.92
C LEU A 86 -10.86 -0.64 -7.08
N ASN A 87 -9.78 -0.22 -7.76
CA ASN A 87 -8.58 -1.05 -7.91
C ASN A 87 -7.91 -1.33 -6.54
N MET A 88 -7.90 -0.35 -5.64
CA MET A 88 -7.41 -0.53 -4.26
C MET A 88 -8.34 -1.36 -3.37
N SER A 89 -9.58 -1.65 -3.80
CA SER A 89 -10.53 -2.47 -3.05
C SER A 89 -10.57 -3.93 -3.48
N ARG A 90 -10.00 -4.28 -4.64
CA ARG A 90 -10.11 -5.63 -5.20
C ARG A 90 -8.79 -6.37 -5.13
N ASP A 91 -8.78 -7.43 -4.34
CA ASP A 91 -7.67 -8.37 -4.33
C ASP A 91 -7.80 -9.34 -5.51
N TYR A 92 -6.70 -9.56 -6.23
CA TYR A 92 -6.66 -10.43 -7.40
C TYR A 92 -5.96 -11.73 -7.03
N GLU A 93 -6.68 -12.84 -7.11
CA GLU A 93 -6.09 -14.17 -7.01
C GLU A 93 -5.64 -14.63 -8.40
N LEU A 94 -4.34 -14.91 -8.55
CA LEU A 94 -3.77 -15.37 -9.81
C LEU A 94 -3.66 -16.90 -9.79
N ALA A 95 -4.74 -17.58 -9.40
CA ALA A 95 -4.80 -19.03 -9.17
C ALA A 95 -4.43 -19.90 -10.40
N LYS A 96 -4.41 -19.32 -11.59
CA LYS A 96 -3.99 -20.02 -12.82
C LYS A 96 -2.47 -20.05 -13.02
N ILE A 97 -1.72 -19.31 -12.20
CA ILE A 97 -0.26 -19.22 -12.30
C ILE A 97 0.36 -20.12 -11.22
N PRO A 98 1.02 -21.23 -11.59
CA PRO A 98 1.70 -22.07 -10.60
C PRO A 98 2.95 -21.38 -10.05
N GLN A 99 3.37 -21.73 -8.83
CA GLN A 99 4.51 -21.11 -8.13
C GLN A 99 5.86 -21.30 -8.85
N GLU A 100 6.03 -22.39 -9.60
CA GLU A 100 7.23 -22.74 -10.36
C GLU A 100 7.22 -22.21 -11.81
N SER A 101 6.17 -21.46 -12.19
CA SER A 101 6.01 -20.90 -13.54
C SER A 101 7.25 -20.10 -13.96
N PRO A 102 7.96 -20.50 -15.04
CA PRO A 102 9.15 -19.78 -15.49
C PRO A 102 8.88 -18.30 -15.82
N PRO A 103 7.75 -17.93 -16.47
CA PRO A 103 7.39 -16.53 -16.65
C PRO A 103 7.23 -15.75 -15.34
N LEU A 104 6.64 -16.36 -14.30
CA LEU A 104 6.47 -15.71 -13.00
C LEU A 104 7.83 -15.51 -12.32
N VAL A 105 8.67 -16.54 -12.31
CA VAL A 105 10.02 -16.48 -11.73
C VAL A 105 10.86 -15.41 -12.44
N ALA A 106 10.82 -15.37 -13.77
CA ALA A 106 11.52 -14.35 -14.55
C ALA A 106 10.96 -12.94 -14.28
N TYR A 107 9.63 -12.79 -14.20
CA TYR A 107 8.98 -11.52 -13.86
C TYR A 107 9.43 -10.99 -12.50
N VAL A 108 9.46 -11.84 -11.48
CA VAL A 108 9.93 -11.45 -10.14
C VAL A 108 11.43 -11.11 -10.17
N ARG A 109 12.27 -11.97 -10.77
CA ARG A 109 13.72 -11.79 -10.80
C ARG A 109 14.14 -10.54 -11.57
N GLN A 110 13.52 -10.26 -12.70
CA GLN A 110 13.96 -9.19 -13.61
C GLN A 110 13.34 -7.84 -13.30
N LEU A 111 12.10 -7.79 -12.81
CA LEU A 111 11.36 -6.53 -12.67
C LEU A 111 11.12 -6.11 -11.21
N HIS A 112 11.08 -7.04 -10.26
CA HIS A 112 10.73 -6.73 -8.86
C HIS A 112 11.89 -6.87 -7.89
N LEU A 113 12.88 -7.69 -8.22
CA LEU A 113 14.07 -7.87 -7.40
C LEU A 113 15.04 -6.71 -7.61
N ALA A 114 15.06 -5.78 -6.67
CA ALA A 114 15.96 -4.64 -6.69
C ALA A 114 17.41 -5.09 -6.41
N PRO A 115 18.39 -4.65 -7.21
CA PRO A 115 19.79 -4.99 -6.97
C PRO A 115 20.34 -4.22 -5.76
N ARG A 116 21.36 -4.79 -5.14
CA ARG A 116 22.21 -4.11 -4.16
C ARG A 116 23.16 -3.16 -4.88
N ALA A 117 23.39 -1.97 -4.34
CA ALA A 117 24.42 -1.07 -4.85
C ALA A 117 25.82 -1.57 -4.44
N ALA A 118 26.78 -1.53 -5.36
CA ALA A 118 28.12 -2.13 -5.20
C ALA A 118 28.99 -1.57 -4.05
N HIS A 119 28.57 -0.48 -3.38
CA HIS A 119 29.43 0.28 -2.46
C HIS A 119 28.80 0.67 -1.11
N VAL A 120 27.75 -0.02 -0.68
CA VAL A 120 27.25 0.16 0.70
C VAL A 120 27.78 -0.98 1.57
N GLN A 121 28.98 -0.79 2.12
CA GLN A 121 29.41 -1.58 3.27
C GLN A 121 28.73 -0.99 4.51
N PRO A 122 27.82 -1.73 5.18
CA PRO A 122 27.24 -1.27 6.43
C PRO A 122 28.33 -1.15 7.51
N PRO A 123 28.08 -0.37 8.58
CA PRO A 123 28.94 -0.38 9.77
C PRO A 123 29.08 -1.82 10.30
N ASN A 124 30.28 -2.18 10.74
CA ASN A 124 30.65 -3.55 11.12
C ASN A 124 29.70 -4.08 12.21
N PRO A 125 28.72 -4.94 11.87
CA PRO A 125 27.68 -5.37 12.80
C PRO A 125 28.27 -6.34 13.83
N GLU A 126 27.71 -6.35 15.04
CA GLU A 126 28.10 -7.32 16.06
C GLU A 126 27.43 -8.69 15.82
N PRO A 127 28.12 -9.80 16.14
CA PRO A 127 27.55 -11.13 15.98
C PRO A 127 26.37 -11.34 16.95
N THR A 128 25.21 -11.70 16.40
CA THR A 128 24.01 -11.99 17.20
C THR A 128 24.10 -13.38 17.86
N PRO A 129 23.30 -13.67 18.90
CA PRO A 129 23.20 -15.02 19.45
C PRO A 129 22.79 -16.08 18.41
N ARG A 130 22.03 -15.69 17.39
CA ARG A 130 21.64 -16.55 16.26
C ARG A 130 22.84 -16.95 15.42
N VAL A 131 23.75 -16.02 15.15
CA VAL A 131 25.02 -16.31 14.44
C VAL A 131 25.80 -17.40 15.16
N LYS A 132 25.87 -17.39 16.50
CA LYS A 132 26.59 -18.43 17.26
C LYS A 132 26.01 -19.83 17.05
N ILE A 133 24.68 -19.95 16.89
CA ILE A 133 24.03 -21.22 16.58
C ILE A 133 24.32 -21.64 15.15
N LEU A 134 24.27 -20.70 14.19
CA LEU A 134 24.63 -20.97 12.80
C LEU A 134 26.09 -21.41 12.67
N ASP A 135 27.01 -20.79 13.41
CA ASP A 135 28.43 -21.18 13.46
C ASP A 135 28.61 -22.61 14.03
N GLN A 136 27.74 -23.07 14.93
CA GLN A 136 27.77 -24.46 15.42
C GLN A 136 27.28 -25.46 14.38
N ILE A 137 26.36 -25.04 13.50
CA ILE A 137 25.76 -25.89 12.46
C ILE A 137 26.65 -25.95 11.21
N PHE A 138 27.11 -24.80 10.73
CA PHE A 138 27.86 -24.65 9.48
C PHE A 138 29.37 -24.49 9.67
N GLY A 139 29.83 -24.30 10.91
CA GLY A 139 31.21 -23.88 11.16
C GLY A 139 31.44 -22.42 10.76
N SER A 140 32.68 -22.07 10.46
CA SER A 140 33.06 -20.71 10.05
C SER A 140 32.87 -20.45 8.56
N GLU A 141 31.84 -21.03 7.93
CA GLU A 141 31.62 -20.95 6.48
C GLU A 141 31.45 -19.48 6.02
N GLU A 142 32.35 -19.04 5.13
CA GLU A 142 32.44 -17.66 4.64
C GLU A 142 31.63 -17.42 3.35
N GLN A 143 30.85 -18.40 2.89
CA GLN A 143 30.06 -18.27 1.67
C GLN A 143 28.76 -19.04 1.82
N GLY A 144 27.69 -18.34 2.16
CA GLY A 144 26.36 -18.89 2.26
C GLY A 144 25.33 -17.99 1.58
N THR A 145 24.10 -18.49 1.51
CA THR A 145 22.96 -17.80 0.96
C THR A 145 21.83 -17.76 1.97
N PHE A 146 21.23 -16.59 2.14
CA PHE A 146 20.06 -16.43 3.00
C PHE A 146 18.88 -15.83 2.24
N VAL A 147 17.68 -16.11 2.75
CA VAL A 147 16.43 -15.51 2.31
C VAL A 147 15.74 -14.97 3.54
N GLU A 148 15.57 -13.66 3.59
CA GLU A 148 14.90 -12.99 4.70
C GLU A 148 13.54 -12.50 4.25
N PHE A 149 12.48 -13.19 4.67
CA PHE A 149 11.12 -12.86 4.27
C PHE A 149 10.29 -12.48 5.49
N LEU A 150 10.31 -11.18 5.81
CA LEU A 150 9.57 -10.60 6.92
C LEU A 150 8.50 -9.63 6.38
N PRO A 151 7.31 -9.52 7.02
CA PRO A 151 6.25 -8.65 6.51
C PRO A 151 6.60 -7.16 6.65
N LYS A 152 7.31 -6.78 7.71
CA LYS A 152 7.66 -5.40 8.07
C LYS A 152 8.89 -5.36 8.97
N GLY A 153 9.40 -4.16 9.23
CA GLY A 153 10.53 -3.88 10.10
C GLY A 153 11.86 -3.70 9.35
N PRO A 154 12.90 -3.22 10.07
CA PRO A 154 14.24 -3.08 9.51
C PRO A 154 14.83 -4.45 9.14
N ARG A 155 15.97 -4.44 8.45
CA ARG A 155 16.75 -5.65 8.16
C ARG A 155 17.13 -6.38 9.45
N ASP A 156 17.08 -7.71 9.44
CA ASP A 156 17.51 -8.51 10.59
C ASP A 156 19.02 -8.36 10.85
N ASN A 157 19.41 -8.23 12.11
CA ASN A 157 20.82 -8.05 12.47
C ASN A 157 21.67 -9.29 12.14
N THR A 158 21.08 -10.49 12.14
CA THR A 158 21.77 -11.74 11.81
C THR A 158 22.11 -11.76 10.33
N THR A 159 21.16 -11.47 9.45
CA THR A 159 21.41 -11.46 7.99
C THR A 159 22.30 -10.29 7.58
N LEU A 160 22.21 -9.15 8.28
CA LEU A 160 23.13 -8.03 8.13
C LEU A 160 24.56 -8.45 8.48
N PHE A 161 24.75 -9.18 9.59
CA PHE A 161 26.06 -9.73 9.97
C PHE A 161 26.60 -10.74 8.96
N LEU A 162 25.76 -11.68 8.54
CA LEU A 162 26.15 -12.70 7.57
C LEU A 162 26.57 -12.07 6.23
N GLU A 163 25.85 -11.06 5.74
CA GLU A 163 26.22 -10.38 4.49
C GLU A 163 27.48 -9.52 4.65
N ALA A 164 27.61 -8.77 5.74
CA ALA A 164 28.68 -7.79 5.92
C ALA A 164 30.02 -8.43 6.35
N VAL A 165 29.97 -9.43 7.23
CA VAL A 165 31.15 -10.03 7.88
C VAL A 165 31.47 -11.39 7.30
N ARG A 166 30.44 -12.22 7.04
CA ARG A 166 30.63 -13.57 6.46
C ARG A 166 30.56 -13.58 4.94
N GLY A 167 30.31 -12.47 4.26
CA GLY A 167 30.26 -12.43 2.79
C GLY A 167 29.12 -13.24 2.17
N TRP A 168 28.08 -13.58 2.94
CA TRP A 168 26.91 -14.29 2.42
C TRP A 168 26.13 -13.40 1.44
N ASP A 169 25.56 -14.01 0.40
CA ASP A 169 24.59 -13.34 -0.47
C ASP A 169 23.17 -13.64 0.00
N GLY A 170 22.22 -12.79 -0.34
CA GLY A 170 20.84 -13.07 0.02
C GLY A 170 19.84 -12.04 -0.45
N VAL A 171 18.56 -12.39 -0.31
CA VAL A 171 17.44 -11.50 -0.63
C VAL A 171 16.71 -11.10 0.64
N VAL A 172 16.34 -9.82 0.72
CA VAL A 172 15.50 -9.28 1.79
C VAL A 172 14.14 -8.89 1.22
N VAL A 173 13.08 -9.50 1.71
CA VAL A 173 11.71 -9.29 1.26
C VAL A 173 10.92 -8.55 2.32
N ARG A 174 10.14 -7.54 1.91
CA ARG A 174 9.23 -6.78 2.76
C ARG A 174 7.90 -6.53 2.07
N ALA A 175 6.81 -6.65 2.82
CA ALA A 175 5.47 -6.29 2.36
C ALA A 175 5.14 -4.83 2.66
N ALA A 176 5.60 -4.31 3.80
CA ALA A 176 5.48 -2.89 4.12
C ALA A 176 6.32 -2.06 3.15
N ALA A 177 5.67 -1.12 2.46
CA ALA A 177 6.30 -0.38 1.36
C ALA A 177 7.39 0.55 1.88
N ARG A 178 7.20 1.16 3.06
CA ARG A 178 8.19 2.04 3.67
C ARG A 178 9.46 1.30 4.03
N ASP A 179 9.32 0.11 4.63
CA ASP A 179 10.44 -0.73 5.02
C ASP A 179 11.18 -1.25 3.78
N TYR A 180 10.45 -1.65 2.73
CA TYR A 180 11.07 -2.01 1.44
C TYR A 180 11.87 -0.84 0.85
N LEU A 181 11.30 0.37 0.84
CA LEU A 181 11.97 1.55 0.29
C LEU A 181 13.26 1.88 1.06
N ALA A 182 13.31 1.64 2.36
CA ALA A 182 14.52 1.80 3.18
C ALA A 182 15.63 0.77 2.85
N LEU A 183 15.27 -0.40 2.30
CA LEU A 183 16.22 -1.45 1.90
C LEU A 183 16.80 -1.22 0.49
N ARG A 184 16.14 -0.41 -0.33
CA ARG A 184 16.50 -0.24 -1.74
C ARG A 184 17.93 0.29 -1.88
N GLY A 185 18.78 -0.45 -2.58
CA GLY A 185 20.19 -0.13 -2.78
C GLY A 185 21.11 -0.58 -1.64
N ALA A 186 20.59 -0.77 -0.42
CA ALA A 186 21.36 -1.32 0.70
C ALA A 186 21.43 -2.86 0.68
N ALA A 187 20.40 -3.51 0.14
CA ALA A 187 20.31 -4.96 -0.01
C ALA A 187 19.72 -5.34 -1.37
N ARG A 188 19.88 -6.61 -1.75
CA ARG A 188 19.08 -7.20 -2.83
C ARG A 188 17.66 -7.39 -2.29
N ALA A 189 16.74 -6.52 -2.68
CA ALA A 189 15.47 -6.34 -1.98
C ALA A 189 14.26 -6.67 -2.87
N LEU A 190 13.19 -7.19 -2.28
CA LEU A 190 11.93 -7.50 -2.98
C LEU A 190 10.73 -6.92 -2.22
N HIS A 191 9.87 -6.19 -2.93
CA HIS A 191 8.61 -5.70 -2.39
C HIS A 191 7.49 -6.72 -2.62
N ALA A 192 7.31 -7.61 -1.65
CA ALA A 192 6.32 -8.68 -1.75
C ALA A 192 5.81 -9.12 -0.37
N CYS A 193 4.59 -9.65 -0.34
CA CYS A 193 4.06 -10.40 0.80
C CYS A 193 4.18 -11.89 0.56
N LEU A 194 4.11 -12.67 1.63
CA LEU A 194 4.14 -14.12 1.53
C LEU A 194 2.73 -14.63 1.17
N SER A 195 2.61 -15.39 0.08
CA SER A 195 1.35 -16.03 -0.26
C SER A 195 1.14 -17.26 0.63
N PRO A 196 -0.04 -17.42 1.26
CA PRO A 196 -0.37 -18.62 2.04
C PRO A 196 -0.80 -19.79 1.14
N THR A 197 -0.86 -19.60 -0.18
CA THR A 197 -1.17 -20.65 -1.17
C THR A 197 0.01 -20.82 -2.13
N ASN A 198 -0.07 -21.86 -2.97
CA ASN A 198 0.86 -22.11 -4.07
C ASN A 198 0.65 -21.18 -5.29
N HIS A 199 -0.13 -20.11 -5.15
CA HIS A 199 -0.42 -19.16 -6.23
C HIS A 199 -0.13 -17.72 -5.83
N PRO A 200 0.30 -16.86 -6.77
CA PRO A 200 0.45 -15.46 -6.49
C PRO A 200 -0.90 -14.77 -6.35
N ARG A 201 -0.93 -13.67 -5.61
CA ARG A 201 -2.11 -12.81 -5.48
C ARG A 201 -1.68 -11.38 -5.27
N GLU A 202 -2.47 -10.44 -5.75
CA GLU A 202 -2.25 -9.02 -5.48
C GLU A 202 -3.25 -8.56 -4.44
N VAL A 203 -2.75 -8.02 -3.32
CA VAL A 203 -3.59 -7.61 -2.19
C VAL A 203 -3.33 -6.18 -1.79
N THR A 204 -4.32 -5.58 -1.14
CA THR A 204 -4.14 -4.31 -0.43
C THR A 204 -3.53 -4.58 0.94
N TYR A 205 -2.25 -4.23 1.09
CA TYR A 205 -1.53 -4.34 2.35
C TYR A 205 -1.76 -3.08 3.19
N GLN A 206 -2.10 -3.26 4.46
CA GLN A 206 -2.39 -2.18 5.39
C GLN A 206 -1.31 -2.12 6.48
N GLU A 207 -0.55 -1.02 6.49
CA GLU A 207 0.42 -0.70 7.52
C GLU A 207 -0.30 0.08 8.64
N SER A 208 -0.38 -0.51 9.83
CA SER A 208 -0.96 0.14 11.01
C SER A 208 0.04 1.15 11.60
N GLU A 209 -0.28 2.45 11.58
CA GLU A 209 0.52 3.46 12.28
C GLU A 209 0.05 3.64 13.74
N SER A 210 0.99 3.99 14.63
CA SER A 210 0.69 4.41 16.00
C SER A 210 -0.15 5.69 16.08
N SER A 211 -0.16 6.50 15.01
CA SER A 211 -0.92 7.76 14.86
C SER A 211 -2.38 7.56 14.44
N GLY A 212 -2.83 6.32 14.21
CA GLY A 212 -4.21 6.01 13.77
C GLY A 212 -4.48 6.20 12.28
N SER A 213 -3.51 6.69 11.51
CA SER A 213 -3.55 6.67 10.04
C SER A 213 -3.08 5.31 9.53
N ALA A 214 -3.78 4.73 8.56
CA ALA A 214 -3.41 3.46 7.96
C ALA A 214 -2.86 3.71 6.55
N PHE A 215 -1.57 3.46 6.35
CA PHE A 215 -0.99 3.52 5.02
C PHE A 215 -1.37 2.25 4.26
N ARG A 216 -1.89 2.40 3.03
CA ARG A 216 -2.32 1.28 2.18
C ARG A 216 -1.51 1.26 0.90
N SER A 217 -0.93 0.11 0.59
CA SER A 217 -0.19 -0.14 -0.64
C SER A 217 -0.70 -1.41 -1.32
N ARG A 218 -0.52 -1.50 -2.64
CA ARG A 218 -0.70 -2.76 -3.38
C ARG A 218 0.60 -3.54 -3.32
N VAL A 219 0.49 -4.80 -2.95
CA VAL A 219 1.65 -5.69 -2.81
C VAL A 219 1.32 -7.01 -3.49
N LEU A 220 2.27 -7.50 -4.28
CA LEU A 220 2.21 -8.83 -4.85
C LEU A 220 2.59 -9.83 -3.75
N CYS A 221 1.65 -10.68 -3.32
CA CYS A 221 1.98 -11.82 -2.51
C CYS A 221 2.45 -12.96 -3.40
N LEU A 222 3.65 -13.46 -3.14
CA LEU A 222 4.30 -14.48 -3.92
C LEU A 222 4.38 -15.80 -3.12
N PRO A 223 4.16 -16.95 -3.76
CA PRO A 223 4.49 -18.23 -3.15
C PRO A 223 5.96 -18.28 -2.74
N LEU A 224 6.25 -18.90 -1.60
CA LEU A 224 7.62 -18.99 -1.08
C LEU A 224 8.57 -19.61 -2.12
N TYR A 225 8.14 -20.69 -2.78
CA TYR A 225 8.95 -21.37 -3.78
C TYR A 225 9.29 -20.47 -4.98
N THR A 226 8.36 -19.62 -5.42
CA THR A 226 8.62 -18.61 -6.47
C THR A 226 9.74 -17.67 -6.07
N VAL A 227 9.73 -17.18 -4.83
CA VAL A 227 10.74 -16.25 -4.33
C VAL A 227 12.10 -16.94 -4.21
N LEU A 228 12.14 -18.18 -3.69
CA LEU A 228 13.36 -18.98 -3.63
C LEU A 228 13.98 -19.18 -5.02
N LEU A 229 13.16 -19.52 -6.03
CA LEU A 229 13.61 -19.66 -7.40
C LEU A 229 14.07 -18.33 -8.00
N ALA A 230 13.31 -17.24 -7.82
CA ALA A 230 13.64 -15.93 -8.35
C ALA A 230 14.94 -15.37 -7.74
N ALA A 231 15.18 -15.67 -6.46
CA ALA A 231 16.40 -15.30 -5.74
C ALA A 231 17.60 -16.21 -6.05
N GLU A 232 17.41 -17.32 -6.77
CA GLU A 232 18.43 -18.36 -6.98
C GLU A 232 18.89 -19.00 -5.66
N ALA A 233 17.96 -19.07 -4.69
CA ALA A 233 18.21 -19.46 -3.31
C ALA A 233 17.37 -20.69 -2.90
N ALA A 234 17.04 -21.57 -3.84
CA ALA A 234 16.33 -22.83 -3.55
C ALA A 234 17.15 -23.77 -2.63
N ARG A 235 18.46 -23.54 -2.51
CA ARG A 235 19.36 -24.28 -1.62
C ARG A 235 19.91 -23.40 -0.49
N ALA A 236 19.13 -22.42 -0.05
CA ALA A 236 19.56 -21.47 0.97
C ALA A 236 19.98 -22.15 2.27
N GLN A 237 21.09 -21.68 2.83
CA GLN A 237 21.56 -22.10 4.15
C GLN A 237 20.63 -21.59 5.24
N LEU A 238 20.07 -20.39 5.08
CA LEU A 238 19.23 -19.75 6.08
C LEU A 238 17.97 -19.12 5.46
N LEU A 239 16.81 -19.50 5.96
CA LEU A 239 15.53 -18.92 5.61
C LEU A 239 14.88 -18.30 6.86
N LEU A 240 14.67 -16.99 6.88
CA LEU A 240 13.92 -16.30 7.93
C LEU A 240 12.49 -16.04 7.43
N LEU A 241 11.50 -16.44 8.21
CA LEU A 241 10.09 -16.25 7.91
C LEU A 241 9.35 -15.63 9.09
N ALA A 242 8.39 -14.76 8.79
CA ALA A 242 7.51 -14.18 9.78
C ALA A 242 6.10 -13.92 9.25
N GLY A 243 5.16 -13.76 10.17
CA GLY A 243 3.76 -13.47 9.89
C GLY A 243 2.90 -14.72 9.68
N GLU A 244 1.59 -14.51 9.63
CA GLU A 244 0.56 -15.56 9.62
C GLU A 244 0.65 -16.49 8.39
N ALA A 245 1.23 -16.00 7.29
CA ALA A 245 1.39 -16.78 6.07
C ALA A 245 2.62 -17.69 6.08
N ALA A 246 3.51 -17.61 7.08
CA ALA A 246 4.75 -18.39 7.10
C ALA A 246 4.51 -19.91 7.12
N LEU A 247 3.68 -20.39 8.04
CA LEU A 247 3.36 -21.82 8.14
C LEU A 247 2.61 -22.32 6.89
N PRO A 248 1.52 -21.68 6.42
CA PRO A 248 0.89 -22.08 5.17
C PRO A 248 1.84 -22.07 3.96
N ALA A 249 2.75 -21.10 3.86
CA ALA A 249 3.71 -21.08 2.76
C ALA A 249 4.72 -22.23 2.84
N LEU A 250 5.14 -22.61 4.05
CA LEU A 250 5.99 -23.78 4.27
C LEU A 250 5.28 -25.07 3.86
N THR A 251 3.97 -25.21 4.10
CA THR A 251 3.24 -26.44 3.71
C THR A 251 3.16 -26.65 2.20
N HIS A 252 3.26 -25.58 1.41
CA HIS A 252 3.21 -25.62 -0.05
C HIS A 252 4.57 -25.78 -0.73
N LEU A 253 5.66 -25.87 0.04
CA LEU A 253 6.98 -26.13 -0.52
C LEU A 253 7.09 -27.57 -1.07
N PRO A 254 7.67 -27.76 -2.27
CA PRO A 254 7.86 -29.08 -2.85
C PRO A 254 9.10 -29.80 -2.27
N TYR A 255 9.06 -30.18 -0.99
CA TYR A 255 10.17 -30.86 -0.28
C TYR A 255 10.67 -32.17 -0.90
N HIS A 256 9.91 -32.75 -1.83
CA HIS A 256 10.30 -33.97 -2.55
C HIS A 256 11.28 -33.68 -3.70
N LEU A 257 11.42 -32.43 -4.13
CA LEU A 257 12.33 -32.05 -5.19
C LEU A 257 13.76 -31.94 -4.65
N PRO A 258 14.74 -32.56 -5.32
CA PRO A 258 16.14 -32.53 -4.88
C PRO A 258 16.77 -31.13 -4.98
N ASP A 259 16.19 -30.27 -5.82
CA ASP A 259 16.68 -28.90 -6.04
C ASP A 259 16.26 -27.92 -4.94
N LEU A 260 15.32 -28.32 -4.06
CA LEU A 260 14.89 -27.53 -2.91
C LEU A 260 15.51 -28.11 -1.63
N GLN A 261 16.51 -27.43 -1.09
CA GLN A 261 17.22 -27.88 0.11
C GLN A 261 17.53 -26.72 1.03
N LEU A 262 16.62 -26.46 1.98
CA LEU A 262 16.77 -25.40 2.97
C LEU A 262 17.44 -25.97 4.22
N GLN A 263 18.62 -25.48 4.60
CA GLN A 263 19.38 -26.08 5.71
C GLN A 263 18.85 -25.65 7.07
N VAL A 264 18.67 -24.34 7.27
CA VAL A 264 18.09 -23.77 8.49
C VAL A 264 16.89 -22.91 8.15
N ILE A 265 15.79 -23.12 8.86
CA ILE A 265 14.57 -22.31 8.77
C ILE A 265 14.35 -21.70 10.15
N GLU A 266 14.26 -20.37 10.22
CA GLU A 266 13.89 -19.65 11.44
C GLU A 266 12.53 -18.99 11.24
N VAL A 267 11.60 -19.27 12.15
CA VAL A 267 10.24 -18.73 12.11
C VAL A 267 10.01 -17.81 13.31
N PHE A 268 9.76 -16.53 13.03
CA PHE A 268 9.42 -15.52 14.03
C PHE A 268 7.92 -15.52 14.31
N SER A 269 7.56 -15.70 15.57
CA SER A 269 6.20 -15.60 16.10
C SER A 269 6.28 -15.64 17.61
N THR A 270 5.50 -14.86 18.35
CA THR A 270 5.41 -14.96 19.82
C THR A 270 4.28 -15.89 20.28
N ASP A 271 3.44 -16.36 19.35
CA ASP A 271 2.32 -17.26 19.66
C ASP A 271 2.81 -18.70 19.84
N ALA A 272 2.65 -19.24 21.04
CA ALA A 272 3.03 -20.61 21.39
C ALA A 272 2.25 -21.66 20.57
N SER A 273 0.97 -21.43 20.27
CA SER A 273 0.15 -22.33 19.46
C SER A 273 0.69 -22.41 18.03
N TYR A 274 1.04 -21.26 17.46
CA TYR A 274 1.64 -21.18 16.14
C TYR A 274 3.02 -21.84 16.08
N ARG A 275 3.87 -21.62 17.10
CA ARG A 275 5.19 -22.26 17.22
C ARG A 275 5.09 -23.79 17.27
N ASN A 276 4.16 -24.31 18.07
CA ASN A 276 3.95 -25.75 18.21
C ASN A 276 3.51 -26.37 16.89
N LYS A 277 2.50 -25.80 16.22
CA LYS A 277 2.04 -26.27 14.90
C LYS A 277 3.15 -26.23 13.84
N THR A 278 3.99 -25.19 13.89
CA THR A 278 5.14 -25.06 12.99
C THR A 278 6.19 -26.13 13.27
N SER A 279 6.49 -26.39 14.54
CA SER A 279 7.43 -27.44 14.97
C SER A 279 6.94 -28.83 14.55
N GLU A 280 5.67 -29.13 14.78
CA GLU A 280 5.04 -30.39 14.38
C GLU A 280 5.11 -30.59 12.87
N PHE A 281 4.79 -29.56 12.08
CA PHE A 281 4.88 -29.63 10.62
C PHE A 281 6.32 -29.87 10.15
N LEU A 282 7.28 -29.06 10.63
CA LEU A 282 8.67 -29.16 10.20
C LEU A 282 9.33 -30.48 10.62
N ALA A 283 8.92 -31.07 11.74
CA ALA A 283 9.32 -32.43 12.13
C ALA A 283 8.92 -33.48 11.08
N THR A 284 7.76 -33.34 10.43
CA THR A 284 7.35 -34.24 9.32
C THR A 284 8.23 -34.09 8.07
N LYS A 285 9.04 -33.03 7.99
CA LYS A 285 9.96 -32.72 6.88
C LYS A 285 11.42 -32.91 7.26
N ASN A 286 11.69 -33.72 8.29
CA ASN A 286 13.04 -34.03 8.80
C ASN A 286 13.80 -32.82 9.38
N TYR A 287 13.09 -31.80 9.86
CA TYR A 287 13.71 -30.72 10.62
C TYR A 287 13.63 -30.98 12.13
N THR A 288 14.67 -30.55 12.84
CA THR A 288 14.75 -30.59 14.31
C THR A 288 14.94 -29.20 14.86
N VAL A 289 14.44 -28.94 16.06
CA VAL A 289 14.66 -27.64 16.74
C VAL A 289 16.14 -27.51 17.09
N ALA A 290 16.81 -26.51 16.50
CA ALA A 290 18.20 -26.20 16.76
C ALA A 290 18.34 -25.21 17.93
N ALA A 291 17.48 -24.20 17.99
CA ALA A 291 17.44 -23.21 19.06
C ALA A 291 16.05 -22.59 19.21
N THR A 292 15.73 -22.14 20.41
CA THR A 292 14.50 -21.38 20.70
C THR A 292 14.88 -20.02 21.26
N PHE A 293 14.31 -18.96 20.70
CA PHE A 293 14.48 -17.59 21.13
C PHE A 293 13.16 -17.04 21.69
N ALA A 294 13.23 -15.85 22.30
CA ALA A 294 12.05 -15.19 22.86
C ALA A 294 11.00 -14.88 21.79
N ASP A 295 11.43 -14.60 20.56
CA ASP A 295 10.62 -14.13 19.42
C ASP A 295 10.58 -15.11 18.24
N SER A 296 11.41 -16.15 18.22
CA SER A 296 11.50 -17.11 17.12
C SER A 296 11.89 -18.53 17.55
N VAL A 297 11.71 -19.49 16.64
CA VAL A 297 12.26 -20.85 16.75
C VAL A 297 13.06 -21.16 15.51
N MET A 298 14.27 -21.68 15.69
CA MET A 298 15.19 -22.05 14.63
C MET A 298 15.22 -23.57 14.47
N TYR A 299 15.07 -24.04 13.25
CA TYR A 299 15.02 -25.45 12.88
C TYR A 299 16.14 -25.78 11.90
N SER A 300 16.85 -26.88 12.11
CA SER A 300 17.87 -27.39 11.21
C SER A 300 17.40 -28.66 10.54
N LEU A 301 17.77 -28.84 9.27
CA LEU A 301 17.55 -30.08 8.54
C LEU A 301 18.41 -31.18 9.18
N SER A 302 17.77 -32.29 9.56
CA SER A 302 18.49 -33.43 10.12
C SER A 302 19.41 -34.04 9.05
N PRO A 303 20.63 -34.46 9.41
CA PRO A 303 21.47 -35.21 8.50
C PRO A 303 20.78 -36.51 8.07
N PRO A 304 20.99 -36.98 6.84
CA PRO A 304 20.44 -38.26 6.38
C PRO A 304 20.90 -39.36 7.33
N ARG A 305 19.95 -40.15 7.86
CA ARG A 305 20.29 -41.34 8.63
C ARG A 305 20.87 -42.37 7.66
N HIS A 306 22.17 -42.63 7.78
CA HIS A 306 22.86 -43.70 7.05
C HIS A 306 22.46 -45.08 7.59
#